data_AF-A0AAU4E1D7-F1
#
_entry.id   AF-A0AAU4E1D7-F1
#
_cell.length_a   1.000
_cell.length_b   1.000
_cell.length_c   1.000
_cell.angle_alpha   90.00
_cell.angle_beta   90.00
_cell.angle_gamma   90.00
#
_symmetry.space_group_name_H-M   'P 1'
#
loop_
_entity.id
_entity.type
_entity.pdbx_description
1 polymer ?
#
loop_
_entity_poly.entity_id
_entity_poly.type
_entity_poly.pdbx_seq_one_letter_code
_entity_poly.pdbx_strand_id
1 'polypeptide(L)'
;MATHHTSTPHHTSTPHHTPDVSPAHHETSSPHPTEPRPTTGGGGHGGGYALHTESLGTMEGHLGRTKDKVHAVGRTVSGANFGAQSMGLVGSTMTGTLNTTVSAAKEHVTRAGKAVEDAGTRTKAVREHYQTTEANAADTMTAAGKHVDAPTEKTAASGSGGGGTPPPGANPPRPPDDPGGMHNNRGHHATDDELRGQYTRDSMQTRPTSTDDQIRATASRLGYDPDRHLAMTLQPTADLTPAQRAEIVAVRNELKANPGELMTKVVKPEIGEATLANQTTYVDLHSGATETNYPTSVAGSIARGSDSAQYGTPQEFRDRLALDDKGAGWTPIKAGAGEAYQLRFPALDESKAMEISYGGTDPVTAHEMQSLSGQQGPRELKPPFLGTGYTGGGVPEWMHTPRGYAGRGEMWLVHADGTESLAGVYLEKRGWFDVRGRGGSGA
;
A
#
# COMPACT_ATOMS: atom_id res chain seq x y z
N MET A 1 -62.56 33.32 12.41
CA MET A 1 -61.30 33.75 13.03
C MET A 1 -60.99 32.76 14.14
N ALA A 2 -60.07 31.82 13.89
CA ALA A 2 -59.66 30.81 14.85
C ALA A 2 -58.13 30.76 14.82
N THR A 3 -57.53 31.13 15.95
CA THR A 3 -56.08 31.17 16.18
C THR A 3 -55.60 29.77 16.57
N HIS A 4 -54.73 29.18 15.76
CA HIS A 4 -54.01 27.94 16.11
C HIS A 4 -52.71 28.28 16.82
N HIS A 5 -52.56 27.77 18.04
CA HIS A 5 -51.33 27.85 18.83
C HIS A 5 -50.36 26.74 18.42
N THR A 6 -49.13 27.14 18.07
CA THR A 6 -47.99 26.24 17.85
C THR A 6 -47.36 25.89 19.20
N SER A 7 -47.32 24.61 19.55
CA SER A 7 -46.63 24.10 20.74
C SER A 7 -45.22 23.64 20.36
N THR A 8 -44.21 24.24 20.99
CA THR A 8 -42.80 23.85 20.87
C THR A 8 -42.48 22.77 21.91
N PRO A 9 -41.80 21.66 21.57
CA PRO A 9 -41.39 20.67 22.56
C PRO A 9 -40.14 21.14 23.33
N HIS A 10 -40.20 21.00 24.65
CA HIS A 10 -39.10 21.27 25.57
C HIS A 10 -37.98 20.21 25.45
N HIS A 11 -36.74 20.68 25.39
CA HIS A 11 -35.55 19.82 25.53
C HIS A 11 -35.41 19.36 26.99
N THR A 12 -35.28 18.05 27.18
CA THR A 12 -34.97 17.42 28.47
C THR A 12 -33.45 17.47 28.68
N SER A 13 -33.00 18.19 29.69
CA SER A 13 -31.60 18.24 30.10
C SER A 13 -31.17 16.94 30.79
N THR A 14 -30.14 16.29 30.28
CA THR A 14 -29.51 15.11 30.91
C THR A 14 -28.38 15.58 31.84
N PRO A 15 -28.22 15.00 33.05
CA PRO A 15 -27.16 15.39 33.99
C PRO A 15 -25.78 14.87 33.53
N HIS A 16 -24.78 15.74 33.60
CA HIS A 16 -23.37 15.33 33.52
C HIS A 16 -22.95 14.64 34.83
N HIS A 17 -22.62 13.35 34.76
CA HIS A 17 -21.83 12.67 35.78
C HIS A 17 -20.40 12.52 35.27
N THR A 18 -19.46 13.18 35.95
CA THR A 18 -18.02 12.89 35.89
C THR A 18 -17.68 11.82 36.93
N PRO A 19 -17.14 10.65 36.53
CA PRO A 19 -16.38 9.81 37.44
C PRO A 19 -14.90 10.21 37.36
N ASP A 20 -14.45 10.91 38.38
CA ASP A 20 -13.04 11.05 38.73
C ASP A 20 -12.60 9.77 39.45
N VAL A 21 -11.91 8.88 38.73
CA VAL A 21 -11.15 7.77 39.34
C VAL A 21 -9.89 7.56 38.49
N SER A 22 -8.80 8.18 38.93
CA SER A 22 -7.46 7.84 38.45
C SER A 22 -7.08 6.44 38.94
N PRO A 23 -6.67 5.49 38.06
CA PRO A 23 -6.09 4.25 38.51
C PRO A 23 -4.68 4.51 39.06
N ALA A 24 -4.44 4.20 40.32
CA ALA A 24 -3.11 4.12 40.88
C ALA A 24 -2.36 2.95 40.21
N HIS A 25 -1.33 3.26 39.42
CA HIS A 25 -0.40 2.26 38.90
C HIS A 25 0.51 1.80 40.05
N HIS A 26 0.34 0.55 40.48
CA HIS A 26 1.34 -0.13 41.31
C HIS A 26 2.52 -0.50 40.41
N GLU A 27 3.63 0.23 40.52
CA GLU A 27 4.92 -0.21 39.99
C GLU A 27 5.44 -1.35 40.87
N THR A 28 5.34 -2.59 40.39
CA THR A 28 6.16 -3.69 40.89
C THR A 28 7.49 -3.67 40.15
N SER A 29 8.53 -3.17 40.81
CA SER A 29 9.91 -3.25 40.33
C SER A 29 10.34 -4.72 40.24
N SER A 30 10.36 -5.27 39.03
CA SER A 30 11.01 -6.57 38.76
C SER A 30 12.41 -6.31 38.21
N PRO A 31 13.49 -6.86 38.81
CA PRO A 31 14.82 -6.71 38.26
C PRO A 31 14.94 -7.49 36.95
N HIS A 32 15.27 -6.77 35.87
CA HIS A 32 15.63 -7.39 34.60
C HIS A 32 16.97 -8.13 34.74
N PRO A 33 17.09 -9.38 34.23
CA PRO A 33 18.38 -10.02 34.09
C PRO A 33 19.21 -9.28 33.04
N THR A 34 20.42 -8.87 33.42
CA THR A 34 21.40 -8.28 32.53
C THR A 34 21.93 -9.36 31.59
N GLU A 35 21.46 -9.38 30.35
CA GLU A 35 22.05 -10.22 29.30
C GLU A 35 23.42 -9.66 28.88
N PRO A 36 24.45 -10.52 28.70
CA PRO A 36 25.77 -10.08 28.29
C PRO A 36 25.73 -9.57 26.85
N ARG A 37 26.14 -8.30 26.68
CA ARG A 37 26.33 -7.64 25.39
C ARG A 37 27.45 -8.37 24.62
N PRO A 38 27.23 -8.81 23.37
CA PRO A 38 28.29 -9.46 22.60
C PRO A 38 29.39 -8.44 22.28
N THR A 39 30.61 -8.78 22.66
CA THR A 39 31.81 -8.00 22.37
C THR A 39 32.16 -8.14 20.89
N THR A 40 32.03 -7.06 20.13
CA THR A 40 32.52 -6.97 18.76
C THR A 40 34.05 -6.92 18.78
N GLY A 41 34.68 -8.05 18.47
CA GLY A 41 36.12 -8.13 18.21
C GLY A 41 36.47 -7.31 16.97
N GLY A 42 37.40 -6.37 17.14
CA GLY A 42 37.89 -5.53 16.05
C GLY A 42 38.89 -6.27 15.16
N GLY A 43 38.77 -6.04 13.85
CA GLY A 43 39.81 -6.41 12.89
C GLY A 43 39.35 -6.35 11.44
N GLY A 44 39.82 -5.34 10.71
CA GLY A 44 40.17 -5.48 9.29
C GLY A 44 39.10 -5.16 8.24
N HIS A 45 39.43 -4.19 7.41
CA HIS A 45 38.71 -3.63 6.27
C HIS A 45 38.04 -4.60 5.28
N GLY A 46 36.83 -4.22 4.85
CA GLY A 46 36.06 -4.85 3.78
C GLY A 46 34.57 -4.82 4.11
N GLY A 47 33.94 -3.64 4.02
CA GLY A 47 32.55 -3.40 4.45
C GLY A 47 31.50 -4.05 3.55
N GLY A 48 31.47 -5.38 3.52
CA GLY A 48 30.32 -6.14 3.05
C GLY A 48 29.27 -6.20 4.16
N TYR A 49 28.04 -5.80 3.88
CA TYR A 49 26.93 -5.99 4.81
C TYR A 49 26.57 -7.48 4.82
N ALA A 50 27.16 -8.24 5.74
CA ALA A 50 26.66 -9.57 6.05
C ALA A 50 25.27 -9.40 6.69
N LEU A 51 24.22 -9.81 5.97
CA LEU A 51 22.89 -9.89 6.54
C LEU A 51 22.91 -10.93 7.66
N HIS A 52 22.61 -10.51 8.89
CA HIS A 52 22.59 -11.41 10.04
C HIS A 52 21.35 -12.30 10.00
N THR A 53 21.40 -13.41 9.26
CA THR A 53 20.33 -14.43 9.21
C THR A 53 19.98 -15.00 10.60
N GLU A 54 20.91 -14.92 11.56
CA GLU A 54 20.70 -15.24 12.98
C GLU A 54 19.62 -14.36 13.64
N SER A 55 19.48 -13.10 13.22
CA SER A 55 18.45 -12.20 13.74
C SER A 55 17.04 -12.64 13.32
N LEU A 56 16.91 -13.18 12.10
CA LEU A 56 15.64 -13.76 11.60
C LEU A 56 15.25 -15.00 12.39
N GLY A 57 16.22 -15.88 12.71
CA GLY A 57 15.99 -17.05 13.57
C GLY A 57 15.56 -16.65 14.99
N THR A 58 16.15 -15.58 15.53
CA THR A 58 15.75 -15.02 16.84
C THR A 58 14.31 -14.50 16.80
N MET A 59 13.93 -13.77 15.75
CA MET A 59 12.55 -13.29 15.55
C MET A 59 11.54 -14.43 15.40
N GLU A 60 11.87 -15.48 14.64
CA GLU A 60 11.07 -16.70 14.53
C GLU A 60 10.80 -17.30 15.93
N GLY A 61 11.83 -17.36 16.79
CA GLY A 61 11.71 -17.80 18.18
C GLY A 61 10.82 -16.89 19.04
N HIS A 62 10.88 -15.57 18.88
CA HIS A 62 10.00 -14.62 19.59
C HIS A 62 8.53 -14.75 19.12
N LEU A 63 8.30 -14.95 17.83
CA LEU A 63 6.97 -15.18 17.27
C LEU A 63 6.38 -16.50 17.78
N GLY A 64 7.19 -17.57 17.86
CA GLY A 64 6.78 -18.84 18.48
C GLY A 64 6.33 -18.65 19.94
N ARG A 65 7.13 -17.98 20.78
CA ARG A 65 6.75 -17.67 22.17
C ARG A 65 5.49 -16.81 22.26
N THR A 66 5.29 -15.91 21.31
CA THR A 66 4.09 -15.06 21.27
C THR A 66 2.86 -15.88 20.91
N LYS A 67 2.97 -16.80 19.94
CA LYS A 67 1.92 -17.76 19.58
C LYS A 67 1.48 -18.57 20.79
N ASP A 68 2.44 -19.09 21.57
CA ASP A 68 2.14 -19.86 22.79
C ASP A 68 1.37 -19.03 23.83
N LYS A 69 1.76 -17.76 24.03
CA LYS A 69 1.04 -16.84 24.93
C LYS A 69 -0.38 -16.57 24.45
N VAL A 70 -0.58 -16.33 23.15
CA VAL A 70 -1.92 -16.11 22.58
C VAL A 70 -2.79 -17.36 22.73
N HIS A 71 -2.25 -18.55 22.50
CA HIS A 71 -2.97 -19.81 22.76
C HIS A 71 -3.29 -20.01 24.24
N ALA A 72 -2.38 -19.64 25.15
CA ALA A 72 -2.67 -19.69 26.58
C ALA A 72 -3.84 -18.78 26.96
N VAL A 73 -3.86 -17.54 26.46
CA VAL A 73 -5.00 -16.63 26.64
C VAL A 73 -6.28 -17.20 26.02
N GLY A 74 -6.20 -17.80 24.83
CA GLY A 74 -7.33 -18.43 24.16
C GLY A 74 -7.94 -19.59 24.94
N ARG A 75 -7.12 -20.40 25.61
CA ARG A 75 -7.60 -21.44 26.54
C ARG A 75 -8.30 -20.84 27.75
N THR A 76 -7.77 -19.78 28.35
CA THR A 76 -8.40 -19.07 29.46
C THR A 76 -9.75 -18.47 29.08
N VAL A 77 -9.83 -17.77 27.94
CA VAL A 77 -11.07 -17.17 27.43
C VAL A 77 -12.09 -18.25 27.02
N SER A 78 -11.63 -19.38 26.47
CA SER A 78 -12.51 -20.49 26.12
C SER A 78 -13.07 -21.23 27.33
N GLY A 79 -12.31 -21.29 28.42
CA GLY A 79 -12.74 -21.84 29.70
C GLY A 79 -13.70 -20.93 30.48
N ALA A 80 -13.79 -19.64 30.14
CA ALA A 80 -14.78 -18.74 30.72
C ALA A 80 -16.17 -19.08 30.17
N ASN A 81 -16.96 -19.79 30.98
CA ASN A 81 -18.36 -20.08 30.69
C ASN A 81 -19.24 -19.51 31.81
N PHE A 82 -20.06 -18.51 31.48
CA PHE A 82 -21.02 -17.94 32.40
C PHE A 82 -22.34 -18.71 32.26
N GLY A 83 -22.45 -19.81 32.99
CA GLY A 83 -23.66 -20.63 33.03
C GLY A 83 -24.81 -19.87 33.69
N ALA A 84 -26.03 -20.08 33.19
CA ALA A 84 -27.25 -19.46 33.72
C ALA A 84 -27.54 -19.76 35.21
N GLN A 85 -26.83 -20.73 35.80
CA GLN A 85 -26.98 -21.12 37.21
C GLN A 85 -26.09 -20.32 38.18
N SER A 86 -25.06 -19.61 37.70
CA SER A 86 -24.09 -18.94 38.60
C SER A 86 -24.52 -17.54 39.06
N MET A 87 -25.58 -16.97 38.47
CA MET A 87 -26.15 -15.69 38.89
C MET A 87 -27.67 -15.84 38.99
N GLY A 88 -28.22 -15.76 40.21
CA GLY A 88 -29.65 -15.97 40.49
C GLY A 88 -30.59 -15.04 39.71
N LEU A 89 -31.89 -15.07 40.02
CA LEU A 89 -33.02 -14.49 39.26
C LEU A 89 -32.87 -13.04 38.73
N VAL A 90 -31.91 -12.26 39.25
CA VAL A 90 -31.57 -10.88 38.83
C VAL A 90 -30.50 -10.82 37.71
N GLY A 91 -29.84 -11.94 37.37
CA GLY A 91 -28.66 -12.00 36.49
C GLY A 91 -28.92 -12.32 35.01
N SER A 92 -30.17 -12.50 34.58
CA SER A 92 -30.47 -12.94 33.20
C SER A 92 -30.07 -11.92 32.14
N THR A 93 -30.19 -10.62 32.42
CA THR A 93 -29.79 -9.53 31.51
C THR A 93 -28.27 -9.36 31.44
N MET A 94 -27.56 -9.50 32.56
CA MET A 94 -26.09 -9.40 32.59
C MET A 94 -25.41 -10.59 31.91
N THR A 95 -26.02 -11.78 31.96
CA THR A 95 -25.47 -12.99 31.32
C THR A 95 -25.38 -12.85 29.80
N GLY A 96 -26.35 -12.16 29.18
CA GLY A 96 -26.33 -11.88 27.73
C GLY A 96 -25.14 -10.99 27.34
N THR A 97 -24.94 -9.88 28.05
CA THR A 97 -23.81 -8.96 27.78
C THR A 97 -22.46 -9.65 27.98
N LEU A 98 -22.29 -10.43 29.05
CA LEU A 98 -21.05 -11.17 29.32
C LEU A 98 -20.75 -12.20 28.24
N ASN A 99 -21.75 -12.94 27.77
CA ASN A 99 -21.57 -13.91 26.69
C ASN A 99 -21.19 -13.23 25.36
N THR A 100 -21.74 -12.06 25.06
CA THR A 100 -21.33 -11.25 23.91
C THR A 100 -19.88 -10.80 24.04
N THR A 101 -19.46 -10.29 25.21
CA THR A 101 -18.06 -9.88 25.45
C THR A 101 -17.09 -11.05 25.35
N VAL A 102 -17.42 -12.22 25.90
CA VAL A 102 -16.60 -13.43 25.79
C VAL A 102 -16.50 -13.89 24.33
N SER A 103 -17.59 -13.83 23.57
CA SER A 103 -17.58 -14.20 22.15
C SER A 103 -16.68 -13.28 21.33
N ALA A 104 -16.79 -11.96 21.55
CA ALA A 104 -15.88 -10.99 20.93
C ALA A 104 -14.41 -11.25 21.32
N ALA A 105 -14.14 -11.55 22.60
CA ALA A 105 -12.79 -11.89 23.05
C ALA A 105 -12.24 -13.15 22.36
N LYS A 106 -13.06 -14.19 22.15
CA LYS A 106 -12.67 -15.39 21.39
C LYS A 106 -12.29 -15.06 19.95
N GLU A 107 -13.05 -14.19 19.29
CA GLU A 107 -12.74 -13.72 17.93
C GLU A 107 -11.44 -12.93 17.88
N HIS A 108 -11.20 -12.04 18.85
CA HIS A 108 -9.95 -11.28 18.94
C HIS A 108 -8.74 -12.18 19.13
N VAL A 109 -8.82 -13.17 20.03
CA VAL A 109 -7.72 -14.12 20.25
C VAL A 109 -7.47 -14.98 19.01
N THR A 110 -8.53 -15.41 18.32
CA THR A 110 -8.40 -16.17 17.07
C THR A 110 -7.69 -15.37 15.99
N ARG A 111 -8.07 -14.10 15.80
CA ARG A 111 -7.40 -13.20 14.84
C ARG A 111 -5.94 -12.93 15.20
N ALA A 112 -5.66 -12.68 16.48
CA ALA A 112 -4.29 -12.50 16.95
C ALA A 112 -3.43 -13.76 16.73
N GLY A 113 -3.98 -14.94 16.98
CA GLY A 113 -3.30 -16.22 16.75
C GLY A 113 -2.92 -16.40 15.29
N LYS A 114 -3.86 -16.16 14.37
CA LYS A 114 -3.63 -16.22 12.92
C LYS A 114 -2.54 -15.22 12.47
N ALA A 115 -2.61 -13.97 12.94
CA ALA A 115 -1.63 -12.96 12.56
C ALA A 115 -0.20 -13.31 13.00
N VAL A 116 -0.02 -13.88 14.20
CA VAL A 116 1.30 -14.32 14.68
C VAL A 116 1.82 -15.52 13.88
N GLU A 117 0.93 -16.44 13.52
CA GLU A 117 1.26 -17.59 12.67
C GLU A 117 1.67 -17.17 11.24
N ASP A 118 0.93 -16.24 10.63
CA ASP A 118 1.23 -15.68 9.32
C ASP A 118 2.59 -14.94 9.35
N ALA A 119 2.84 -14.16 10.41
CA ALA A 119 4.14 -13.49 10.61
C ALA A 119 5.30 -14.48 10.78
N GLY A 120 5.08 -15.57 11.52
CA GLY A 120 6.06 -16.65 11.68
C GLY A 120 6.38 -17.33 10.35
N THR A 121 5.35 -17.64 9.57
CA THR A 121 5.50 -18.25 8.24
C THR A 121 6.29 -17.35 7.29
N ARG A 122 5.97 -16.04 7.25
CA ARG A 122 6.70 -15.07 6.43
C ARG A 122 8.15 -14.92 6.87
N THR A 123 8.41 -14.82 8.18
CA THR A 123 9.78 -14.72 8.72
C THR A 123 10.62 -15.94 8.34
N LYS A 124 10.03 -17.14 8.44
CA LYS A 124 10.67 -18.39 8.02
C LYS A 124 10.97 -18.41 6.52
N ALA A 125 10.00 -18.03 5.68
CA ALA A 125 10.18 -17.98 4.23
C ALA A 125 11.31 -17.00 3.82
N VAL A 126 11.37 -15.82 4.44
CA VAL A 126 12.45 -14.85 4.21
C VAL A 126 13.81 -15.42 4.61
N ARG A 127 13.88 -16.12 5.75
CA ARG A 127 15.12 -16.78 6.20
C ARG A 127 15.57 -17.87 5.21
N GLU A 128 14.66 -18.72 4.76
CA GLU A 128 14.93 -19.78 3.78
C GLU A 128 15.38 -19.20 2.43
N HIS A 129 14.76 -18.10 2.00
CA HIS A 129 15.17 -17.37 0.79
C HIS A 129 16.62 -16.89 0.89
N TYR A 130 17.00 -16.20 1.98
CA TYR A 130 18.37 -15.74 2.17
C TYR A 130 19.39 -16.89 2.23
N GLN A 131 19.06 -17.97 2.95
CA GLN A 131 19.91 -19.17 3.00
C GLN A 131 20.11 -19.78 1.61
N THR A 132 19.06 -19.81 0.78
CA THR A 132 19.13 -20.29 -0.60
C THR A 132 19.98 -19.36 -1.48
N THR A 133 19.81 -18.04 -1.34
CA THR A 133 20.64 -17.05 -2.05
C THR A 133 22.11 -17.17 -1.69
N GLU A 134 22.43 -17.31 -0.39
CA GLU A 134 23.81 -17.50 0.08
C GLU A 134 24.42 -18.81 -0.45
N ALA A 135 23.65 -19.91 -0.44
CA ALA A 135 24.10 -21.18 -1.01
C ALA A 135 24.36 -21.06 -2.53
N ASN A 136 23.45 -20.46 -3.27
CA ASN A 136 23.61 -20.23 -4.72
C ASN A 136 24.81 -19.31 -5.03
N ALA A 137 25.04 -18.29 -4.20
CA ALA A 137 26.19 -17.41 -4.34
C ALA A 137 27.50 -18.16 -4.04
N ALA A 138 27.53 -19.00 -3.00
CA ALA A 138 28.67 -19.85 -2.68
C ALA A 138 28.98 -20.87 -3.80
N ASP A 139 27.94 -21.49 -4.37
CA ASP A 139 28.06 -22.39 -5.52
C ASP A 139 28.58 -21.66 -6.75
N THR A 140 28.09 -20.45 -7.00
CA THR A 140 28.57 -19.61 -8.11
C THR A 140 30.04 -19.23 -7.93
N MET A 141 30.45 -18.85 -6.71
CA MET A 141 31.86 -18.55 -6.41
C MET A 141 32.76 -19.78 -6.53
N THR A 142 32.27 -20.95 -6.13
CA THR A 142 32.99 -22.23 -6.25
C THR A 142 33.12 -22.65 -7.72
N ALA A 143 32.03 -22.56 -8.48
CA ALA A 143 32.00 -22.85 -9.91
C ALA A 143 32.85 -21.87 -10.73
N ALA A 144 32.92 -20.61 -10.29
CA ALA A 144 33.77 -19.59 -10.86
C ALA A 144 35.26 -19.76 -10.50
N GLY A 145 35.70 -20.94 -10.03
CA GLY A 145 37.05 -21.35 -9.61
C GLY A 145 38.21 -21.15 -10.59
N LYS A 146 38.27 -20.00 -11.25
CA LYS A 146 39.45 -19.42 -11.88
C LYS A 146 39.96 -18.32 -10.97
N HIS A 147 41.24 -18.43 -10.64
CA HIS A 147 42.05 -17.31 -10.18
C HIS A 147 41.73 -16.09 -11.06
N VAL A 148 41.07 -15.08 -10.49
CA VAL A 148 41.08 -13.76 -11.09
C VAL A 148 42.49 -13.25 -10.84
N ASP A 149 43.37 -13.38 -11.84
CA ASP A 149 44.69 -12.77 -11.77
C ASP A 149 44.49 -11.29 -11.48
N ALA A 150 45.02 -10.84 -10.35
CA ALA A 150 45.00 -9.43 -9.98
C ALA A 150 45.54 -8.63 -11.18
N PRO A 151 44.89 -7.51 -11.56
CA PRO A 151 45.37 -6.71 -12.67
C PRO A 151 46.82 -6.35 -12.39
N THR A 152 47.72 -6.85 -13.25
CA THR A 152 49.18 -6.65 -13.13
C THR A 152 49.46 -5.19 -12.83
N GLU A 153 49.98 -4.91 -11.63
CA GLU A 153 50.45 -3.59 -11.26
C GLU A 153 51.43 -3.13 -12.33
N LYS A 154 51.04 -2.09 -13.06
CA LYS A 154 51.88 -1.45 -14.05
C LYS A 154 53.03 -0.80 -13.29
N THR A 155 54.16 -1.49 -13.20
CA THR A 155 55.42 -1.00 -12.64
C THR A 155 55.70 0.41 -13.18
N ALA A 156 55.69 1.38 -12.28
CA ALA A 156 56.14 2.73 -12.54
C ALA A 156 57.63 2.67 -12.91
N ALA A 157 57.94 2.94 -14.18
CA ALA A 157 59.30 3.09 -14.64
C ALA A 157 59.89 4.38 -14.04
N SER A 158 60.84 4.18 -13.13
CA SER A 158 61.79 5.17 -12.62
C SER A 158 62.50 5.88 -13.78
N GLY A 159 62.59 7.20 -13.69
CA GLY A 159 63.10 8.07 -14.75
C GLY A 159 64.62 8.03 -14.98
N SER A 160 65.01 8.66 -16.09
CA SER A 160 66.31 9.29 -16.26
C SER A 160 66.08 10.68 -16.85
N GLY A 161 66.65 11.68 -16.18
CA GLY A 161 66.41 13.10 -16.43
C GLY A 161 66.96 13.63 -17.75
N GLY A 162 66.37 14.74 -18.18
CA GLY A 162 66.84 15.60 -19.25
C GLY A 162 66.05 16.90 -19.19
N GLY A 163 66.71 17.99 -18.79
CA GLY A 163 66.10 19.29 -18.57
C GLY A 163 65.50 19.91 -19.82
N GLY A 164 64.32 20.47 -19.68
CA GLY A 164 63.66 21.32 -20.66
C GLY A 164 62.58 22.15 -19.96
N THR A 165 62.79 23.46 -19.89
CA THR A 165 61.79 24.46 -19.46
C THR A 165 60.50 24.32 -20.29
N PRO A 166 59.30 24.36 -19.67
CA PRO A 166 58.05 24.26 -20.43
C PRO A 166 57.71 25.62 -21.08
N PRO A 167 57.22 25.63 -22.33
CA PRO A 167 56.58 26.81 -22.90
C PRO A 167 55.18 27.00 -22.29
N PRO A 168 54.66 28.23 -22.22
CA PRO A 168 53.31 28.48 -21.74
C PRO A 168 52.30 28.18 -22.85
N GLY A 169 51.40 27.22 -22.60
CA GLY A 169 50.16 27.13 -23.37
C GLY A 169 49.78 25.72 -23.82
N ALA A 170 48.46 25.49 -23.77
CA ALA A 170 47.69 24.34 -24.22
C ALA A 170 47.60 23.14 -23.27
N ASN A 171 46.57 23.18 -22.41
CA ASN A 171 45.94 21.96 -21.91
C ASN A 171 45.45 21.11 -23.10
N PRO A 172 45.71 19.79 -23.14
CA PRO A 172 45.07 18.92 -24.11
C PRO A 172 43.56 18.86 -23.84
N PRO A 173 42.71 18.66 -24.87
CA PRO A 173 41.28 18.50 -24.68
C PRO A 173 41.04 17.28 -23.78
N ARG A 174 40.33 17.49 -22.67
CA ARG A 174 39.69 16.42 -21.91
C ARG A 174 38.83 15.61 -22.91
N PRO A 175 38.90 14.27 -22.91
CA PRO A 175 37.98 13.46 -23.71
C PRO A 175 36.54 13.87 -23.35
N PRO A 176 35.62 13.95 -24.32
CA PRO A 176 34.23 14.29 -24.03
C PRO A 176 33.69 13.30 -23.01
N ASP A 177 33.17 13.84 -21.91
CA ASP A 177 32.33 13.09 -20.99
C ASP A 177 31.22 12.43 -21.82
N ASP A 178 31.13 11.11 -21.70
CA ASP A 178 30.18 10.26 -22.43
C ASP A 178 28.74 10.78 -22.19
N PRO A 179 27.95 11.14 -23.22
CA PRO A 179 26.62 11.71 -23.05
C PRO A 179 25.54 10.63 -22.78
N GLY A 180 25.92 9.55 -22.10
CA GLY A 180 25.06 8.42 -21.78
C GLY A 180 24.40 8.57 -20.42
N GLY A 181 23.26 9.26 -20.37
CA GLY A 181 22.36 9.24 -19.22
C GLY A 181 21.90 10.63 -18.79
N MET A 182 20.94 11.19 -19.53
CA MET A 182 20.11 12.27 -19.01
C MET A 182 19.30 11.74 -17.82
N HIS A 183 19.90 11.70 -16.64
CA HIS A 183 19.17 11.57 -15.40
C HIS A 183 18.95 12.98 -14.84
N ASN A 184 17.70 13.33 -14.72
CA ASN A 184 17.16 14.67 -14.57
C ASN A 184 17.40 15.24 -13.16
N ASN A 185 18.15 14.51 -12.33
CA ASN A 185 18.38 14.80 -10.93
C ASN A 185 19.66 15.60 -10.79
N ARG A 186 19.59 16.87 -11.21
CA ARG A 186 20.66 17.87 -11.06
C ARG A 186 21.10 17.96 -9.59
N GLY A 187 22.11 17.17 -9.21
CA GLY A 187 22.79 17.25 -7.91
C GLY A 187 22.20 16.41 -6.77
N HIS A 188 21.21 15.55 -7.02
CA HIS A 188 20.66 14.68 -5.97
C HIS A 188 21.06 13.22 -6.22
N HIS A 189 22.02 12.74 -5.43
CA HIS A 189 22.34 11.32 -5.36
C HIS A 189 21.30 10.60 -4.48
N ALA A 190 20.92 9.41 -4.90
CA ALA A 190 20.15 8.45 -4.10
C ALA A 190 20.95 7.14 -4.06
N THR A 191 20.94 6.51 -2.89
CA THR A 191 21.58 5.22 -2.64
C THR A 191 20.80 4.09 -3.31
N ASP A 192 21.45 2.97 -3.56
CA ASP A 192 20.76 1.80 -4.14
C ASP A 192 19.66 1.27 -3.22
N ASP A 193 19.85 1.38 -1.90
CA ASP A 193 18.84 1.03 -0.90
C ASP A 193 17.59 1.91 -1.00
N GLU A 194 17.75 3.21 -1.26
CA GLU A 194 16.64 4.13 -1.51
C GLU A 194 15.94 3.83 -2.84
N LEU A 195 16.65 3.28 -3.81
CA LEU A 195 16.12 3.02 -5.15
C LEU A 195 15.61 1.59 -5.34
N ARG A 196 15.76 0.72 -4.34
CA ARG A 196 15.19 -0.62 -4.33
C ARG A 196 13.67 -0.58 -4.17
N GLY A 197 12.96 -1.43 -4.91
CA GLY A 197 11.50 -1.55 -4.81
C GLY A 197 11.07 -2.07 -3.45
N GLN A 198 10.15 -1.37 -2.80
CA GLN A 198 9.59 -1.70 -1.49
C GLN A 198 8.11 -2.05 -1.60
N TYR A 199 7.41 -1.51 -2.61
CA TYR A 199 5.97 -1.68 -2.80
C TYR A 199 5.69 -2.75 -3.84
N THR A 200 6.21 -3.97 -3.65
CA THR A 200 5.95 -5.12 -4.54
C THR A 200 4.48 -5.55 -4.48
N ARG A 201 4.04 -6.37 -5.45
CA ARG A 201 2.69 -6.96 -5.43
C ARG A 201 2.37 -7.68 -4.12
N ASP A 202 3.33 -8.46 -3.60
CA ASP A 202 3.17 -9.17 -2.33
C ASP A 202 3.02 -8.20 -1.14
N SER A 203 3.75 -7.08 -1.15
CA SER A 203 3.62 -6.06 -0.10
C SER A 203 2.24 -5.39 -0.10
N MET A 204 1.54 -5.36 -1.24
CA MET A 204 0.18 -4.82 -1.35
C MET A 204 -0.86 -5.75 -0.73
N GLN A 205 -0.58 -7.06 -0.60
CA GLN A 205 -1.47 -8.04 0.03
C GLN A 205 -1.41 -7.94 1.57
N THR A 206 -1.81 -6.78 2.08
CA THR A 206 -1.81 -6.47 3.52
C THR A 206 -3.04 -7.02 4.25
N ARG A 207 -4.08 -7.43 3.51
CA ARG A 207 -5.34 -7.92 4.08
C ARG A 207 -5.45 -9.45 3.94
N PRO A 208 -6.01 -10.14 4.95
CA PRO A 208 -6.07 -11.59 4.98
C PRO A 208 -7.17 -12.20 4.09
N THR A 209 -8.06 -11.37 3.55
CA THR A 209 -9.23 -11.80 2.77
C THR A 209 -9.31 -10.98 1.48
N SER A 210 -9.87 -11.58 0.43
CA SER A 210 -10.08 -10.90 -0.85
C SER A 210 -10.98 -9.67 -0.70
N THR A 211 -10.96 -8.78 -1.70
CA THR A 211 -11.88 -7.64 -1.80
C THR A 211 -13.33 -8.08 -1.70
N ASP A 212 -13.69 -9.11 -2.48
CA ASP A 212 -15.05 -9.64 -2.55
C ASP A 212 -15.49 -10.19 -1.20
N ASP A 213 -14.62 -10.89 -0.48
CA ASP A 213 -14.91 -11.38 0.87
C ASP A 213 -15.17 -10.23 1.86
N GLN A 214 -14.40 -9.14 1.76
CA GLN A 214 -14.62 -7.96 2.60
C GLN A 214 -15.96 -7.28 2.29
N ILE A 215 -16.31 -7.17 1.00
CA ILE A 215 -17.60 -6.64 0.57
C ILE A 215 -18.72 -7.54 1.08
N ARG A 216 -18.62 -8.85 0.88
CA ARG A 216 -19.62 -9.84 1.31
C ARG A 216 -19.82 -9.80 2.83
N ALA A 217 -18.73 -9.83 3.60
CA ALA A 217 -18.80 -9.76 5.05
C ALA A 217 -19.44 -8.46 5.55
N THR A 218 -19.13 -7.34 4.88
CA THR A 218 -19.73 -6.03 5.20
C THR A 218 -21.22 -5.99 4.87
N ALA A 219 -21.62 -6.46 3.69
CA ALA A 219 -23.01 -6.56 3.28
C ALA A 219 -23.82 -7.44 4.25
N SER A 220 -23.32 -8.65 4.57
CA SER A 220 -23.95 -9.54 5.56
C SER A 220 -24.12 -8.88 6.92
N ARG A 221 -23.08 -8.20 7.42
CA ARG A 221 -23.12 -7.52 8.71
C ARG A 221 -24.19 -6.42 8.77
N LEU A 222 -24.43 -5.74 7.65
CA LEU A 222 -25.46 -4.71 7.53
C LEU A 222 -26.86 -5.29 7.22
N GLY A 223 -27.00 -6.62 7.11
CA GLY A 223 -28.27 -7.29 6.84
C GLY A 223 -28.67 -7.32 5.36
N TYR A 224 -27.72 -7.11 4.45
CA TYR A 224 -27.93 -7.19 3.01
C TYR A 224 -27.52 -8.56 2.45
N ASP A 225 -28.10 -8.93 1.30
CA ASP A 225 -27.71 -10.12 0.56
C ASP A 225 -26.35 -9.89 -0.15
N PRO A 226 -25.29 -10.62 0.18
CA PRO A 226 -23.94 -10.34 -0.33
C PRO A 226 -23.78 -10.46 -1.84
N ASP A 227 -24.42 -11.48 -2.45
CA ASP A 227 -24.30 -11.74 -3.88
C ASP A 227 -25.08 -10.72 -4.69
N ARG A 228 -26.28 -10.36 -4.22
CA ARG A 228 -27.04 -9.24 -4.75
C ARG A 228 -26.24 -7.93 -4.64
N HIS A 229 -25.58 -7.69 -3.51
CA HIS A 229 -24.77 -6.49 -3.33
C HIS A 229 -23.65 -6.40 -4.38
N LEU A 230 -22.86 -7.46 -4.54
CA LEU A 230 -21.80 -7.52 -5.55
C LEU A 230 -22.34 -7.34 -6.98
N ALA A 231 -23.51 -7.90 -7.30
CA ALA A 231 -24.12 -7.69 -8.61
C ALA A 231 -24.51 -6.22 -8.85
N MET A 232 -24.86 -5.47 -7.80
CA MET A 232 -25.19 -4.04 -7.90
C MET A 232 -23.96 -3.15 -8.04
N THR A 233 -22.80 -3.56 -7.54
CA THR A 233 -21.57 -2.74 -7.68
C THR A 233 -21.14 -2.60 -9.15
N LEU A 234 -21.60 -3.51 -10.01
CA LEU A 234 -21.29 -3.57 -11.45
C LEU A 234 -22.36 -2.88 -12.32
N GLN A 235 -23.36 -2.24 -11.72
CA GLN A 235 -24.43 -1.53 -12.43
C GLN A 235 -24.23 -0.02 -12.33
N PRO A 236 -24.53 0.75 -13.39
CA PRO A 236 -24.65 2.20 -13.29
C PRO A 236 -25.65 2.59 -12.21
N THR A 237 -25.36 3.62 -11.42
CA THR A 237 -26.28 4.08 -10.37
C THR A 237 -27.64 4.52 -10.89
N ALA A 238 -27.74 4.91 -12.16
CA ALA A 238 -29.00 5.27 -12.80
C ALA A 238 -29.95 4.07 -12.97
N ASP A 239 -29.40 2.86 -13.06
CA ASP A 239 -30.16 1.61 -13.20
C ASP A 239 -30.56 1.02 -11.84
N LEU A 240 -30.01 1.56 -10.75
CA LEU A 240 -30.32 1.14 -9.38
C LEU A 240 -31.55 1.88 -8.85
N THR A 241 -32.42 1.17 -8.13
CA THR A 241 -33.51 1.80 -7.36
C THR A 241 -32.94 2.64 -6.19
N PRO A 242 -33.71 3.60 -5.65
CA PRO A 242 -33.26 4.38 -4.49
C PRO A 242 -32.82 3.55 -3.28
N ALA A 243 -33.51 2.43 -3.00
CA ALA A 243 -33.14 1.53 -1.92
C ALA A 243 -31.80 0.81 -2.18
N GLN A 244 -31.55 0.42 -3.44
CA GLN A 244 -30.28 -0.19 -3.85
C GLN A 244 -29.13 0.80 -3.80
N ARG A 245 -29.36 2.07 -4.18
CA ARG A 245 -28.39 3.15 -4.01
C ARG A 245 -28.03 3.36 -2.55
N ALA A 246 -29.02 3.40 -1.65
CA ALA A 246 -28.79 3.52 -0.22
C ALA A 246 -27.98 2.33 0.35
N GLU A 247 -28.26 1.11 -0.11
CA GLU A 247 -27.49 -0.09 0.25
C GLU A 247 -26.03 0.00 -0.21
N ILE A 248 -25.80 0.38 -1.48
CA ILE A 248 -24.45 0.61 -2.04
C ILE A 248 -23.67 1.59 -1.17
N VAL A 249 -24.27 2.74 -0.86
CA VAL A 249 -23.64 3.75 -0.01
C VAL A 249 -23.35 3.21 1.39
N ALA A 250 -24.28 2.47 1.99
CA ALA A 250 -24.11 1.91 3.33
C ALA A 250 -22.91 0.95 3.40
N VAL A 251 -22.83 -0.03 2.50
CA VAL A 251 -21.72 -1.01 2.48
C VAL A 251 -20.40 -0.33 2.10
N ARG A 252 -20.39 0.50 1.06
CA ARG A 252 -19.16 1.13 0.56
C ARG A 252 -18.57 2.10 1.60
N ASN A 253 -19.41 2.76 2.41
CA ASN A 253 -18.97 3.61 3.51
C ASN A 253 -18.20 2.85 4.60
N GLU A 254 -18.43 1.56 4.78
CA GLU A 254 -17.68 0.74 5.74
C GLU A 254 -16.31 0.30 5.20
N LEU A 255 -16.11 0.33 3.88
CA LEU A 255 -14.84 -0.02 3.25
C LEU A 255 -13.87 1.17 3.27
N LYS A 256 -12.94 1.15 4.22
CA LYS A 256 -11.92 2.20 4.38
C LYS A 256 -10.54 1.75 3.90
N ALA A 257 -9.75 2.71 3.43
CA ALA A 257 -8.30 2.60 3.33
C ALA A 257 -7.68 3.09 4.65
N ASN A 258 -6.78 2.30 5.23
CA ASN A 258 -6.11 2.69 6.47
C ASN A 258 -4.93 3.63 6.18
N PRO A 259 -4.57 4.54 7.11
CA PRO A 259 -3.33 5.29 7.01
C PRO A 259 -2.12 4.38 6.75
N GLY A 260 -1.25 4.75 5.81
CA GLY A 260 -0.09 3.95 5.42
C GLY A 260 -0.39 2.69 4.61
N GLU A 261 -1.66 2.30 4.43
CA GLU A 261 -2.02 1.22 3.50
C GLU A 261 -1.58 1.62 2.09
N LEU A 262 -0.98 0.68 1.35
CA LEU A 262 -0.60 0.97 -0.03
C LEU A 262 -1.85 1.25 -0.87
N MET A 263 -1.79 2.32 -1.63
CA MET A 263 -2.74 2.73 -2.64
C MET A 263 -2.09 2.54 -4.02
N THR A 264 -2.93 2.33 -5.02
CA THR A 264 -2.49 2.12 -6.39
C THR A 264 -3.25 3.00 -7.38
N LYS A 265 -2.59 3.31 -8.49
CA LYS A 265 -3.21 3.89 -9.69
C LYS A 265 -2.54 3.35 -10.94
N VAL A 266 -3.34 2.90 -11.90
CA VAL A 266 -2.86 2.66 -13.26
C VAL A 266 -2.82 3.99 -14.01
N VAL A 267 -1.70 4.29 -14.67
CA VAL A 267 -1.52 5.57 -15.39
C VAL A 267 -1.26 5.33 -16.87
N LYS A 268 -1.62 6.32 -17.71
CA LYS A 268 -1.31 6.29 -19.14
C LYS A 268 0.22 6.24 -19.36
N PRO A 269 0.72 5.56 -20.41
CA PRO A 269 2.14 5.51 -20.72
C PRO A 269 2.82 6.88 -20.78
N GLU A 270 2.24 7.83 -21.49
CA GLU A 270 2.78 9.18 -21.64
C GLU A 270 2.84 9.96 -20.31
N ILE A 271 1.92 9.68 -19.37
CA ILE A 271 1.95 10.25 -18.02
C ILE A 271 3.04 9.58 -17.19
N GLY A 272 3.19 8.25 -17.30
CA GLY A 272 4.25 7.49 -16.65
C GLY A 272 5.63 8.01 -17.05
N GLU A 273 5.88 8.14 -18.36
CA GLU A 273 7.14 8.67 -18.90
C GLU A 273 7.42 10.12 -18.44
N ALA A 274 6.43 11.01 -18.58
CA ALA A 274 6.58 12.40 -18.14
C ALA A 274 6.85 12.48 -16.62
N THR A 275 6.22 11.62 -15.83
CA THR A 275 6.40 11.55 -14.38
C THR A 275 7.80 11.08 -14.01
N LEU A 276 8.29 9.99 -14.62
CA LEU A 276 9.64 9.48 -14.43
C LEU A 276 10.71 10.50 -14.85
N ALA A 277 10.41 11.29 -15.88
CA ALA A 277 11.25 12.40 -16.33
C ALA A 277 11.08 13.69 -15.51
N ASN A 278 10.31 13.70 -14.41
CA ASN A 278 9.99 14.90 -13.63
C ASN A 278 9.45 16.07 -14.47
N GLN A 279 8.80 15.78 -15.59
CA GLN A 279 8.21 16.79 -16.47
C GLN A 279 6.87 17.27 -15.89
N THR A 280 6.59 18.56 -16.03
CA THR A 280 5.34 19.19 -15.59
C THR A 280 4.29 19.25 -16.68
N THR A 281 4.58 18.65 -17.84
CA THR A 281 3.68 18.56 -18.99
C THR A 281 3.89 17.24 -19.70
N TYR A 282 2.87 16.76 -20.41
CA TYR A 282 2.97 15.62 -21.32
C TYR A 282 2.12 15.88 -22.57
N VAL A 283 2.38 15.14 -23.65
CA VAL A 283 1.52 15.15 -24.84
C VAL A 283 0.56 13.96 -24.72
N ASP A 284 -0.73 14.24 -24.64
CA ASP A 284 -1.75 13.19 -24.62
C ASP A 284 -1.77 12.49 -25.98
N LEU A 285 -1.54 11.17 -25.99
CA LEU A 285 -1.36 10.42 -27.24
C LEU A 285 -2.68 10.21 -27.99
N HIS A 286 -3.82 10.48 -27.37
CA HIS A 286 -5.11 10.38 -28.03
C HIS A 286 -5.50 11.72 -28.69
N SER A 287 -5.44 12.82 -27.95
CA SER A 287 -5.86 14.14 -28.45
C SER A 287 -4.74 14.91 -29.17
N GLY A 288 -3.47 14.57 -28.90
CA GLY A 288 -2.30 15.34 -29.34
C GLY A 288 -2.09 16.64 -28.56
N ALA A 289 -2.94 16.94 -27.56
CA ALA A 289 -2.82 18.15 -26.75
C ALA A 289 -1.67 18.05 -25.75
N THR A 290 -1.02 19.17 -25.48
CA THR A 290 -0.10 19.27 -24.33
C THR A 290 -0.92 19.52 -23.07
N GLU A 291 -0.82 18.60 -22.13
CA GLU A 291 -1.54 18.62 -20.86
C GLU A 291 -0.58 18.86 -19.70
N THR A 292 -1.12 19.31 -18.57
CA THR A 292 -0.33 19.48 -17.35
C THR A 292 -0.05 18.12 -16.70
N ASN A 293 1.21 17.87 -16.35
CA ASN A 293 1.61 16.75 -15.50
C ASN A 293 1.93 17.26 -14.09
N TYR A 294 1.57 16.50 -13.08
CA TYR A 294 1.87 16.81 -11.69
C TYR A 294 2.76 15.72 -11.09
N PRO A 295 4.07 15.67 -11.45
CA PRO A 295 4.93 14.55 -11.10
C PRO A 295 5.09 14.34 -9.60
N THR A 296 4.86 15.37 -8.79
CA THR A 296 4.99 15.31 -7.33
C THR A 296 3.71 14.93 -6.60
N SER A 297 2.60 14.68 -7.32
CA SER A 297 1.29 14.45 -6.71
C SER A 297 0.50 13.34 -7.39
N VAL A 298 -0.47 12.80 -6.68
CA VAL A 298 -1.48 11.89 -7.23
C VAL A 298 -2.87 12.51 -7.10
N ALA A 299 -3.69 12.30 -8.13
CA ALA A 299 -5.05 12.83 -8.20
C ALA A 299 -5.99 11.84 -8.90
N GLY A 300 -7.29 12.05 -8.75
CA GLY A 300 -8.33 11.25 -9.39
C GLY A 300 -8.51 9.88 -8.74
N SER A 301 -9.03 8.94 -9.52
CA SER A 301 -9.35 7.59 -9.07
C SER A 301 -8.13 6.77 -8.64
N ILE A 302 -8.22 6.17 -7.46
CA ILE A 302 -7.23 5.27 -6.86
C ILE A 302 -7.94 4.10 -6.16
N ALA A 303 -7.25 2.98 -5.99
CA ALA A 303 -7.73 1.82 -5.24
C ALA A 303 -6.75 1.45 -4.12
N ARG A 304 -7.18 0.69 -3.12
CA ARG A 304 -6.23 0.05 -2.18
C ARG A 304 -5.40 -0.94 -2.98
N GLY A 305 -4.11 -1.00 -2.70
CA GLY A 305 -3.19 -1.99 -3.26
C GLY A 305 -3.74 -3.40 -3.03
N SER A 306 -4.23 -3.68 -1.82
CA SER A 306 -4.84 -4.95 -1.45
C SER A 306 -6.03 -5.37 -2.32
N ASP A 307 -6.77 -4.42 -2.89
CA ASP A 307 -7.91 -4.73 -3.75
C ASP A 307 -7.51 -5.09 -5.19
N SER A 308 -6.32 -4.66 -5.61
CA SER A 308 -5.78 -4.84 -6.96
C SER A 308 -4.64 -5.85 -7.05
N ALA A 309 -4.08 -6.28 -5.91
CA ALA A 309 -2.85 -7.08 -5.87
C ALA A 309 -3.00 -8.48 -6.47
N GLN A 310 -4.24 -8.93 -6.69
CA GLN A 310 -4.56 -10.18 -7.37
C GLN A 310 -4.50 -10.09 -8.91
N TYR A 311 -4.43 -8.88 -9.48
CA TYR A 311 -4.33 -8.68 -10.92
C TYR A 311 -2.86 -8.58 -11.31
N GLY A 312 -2.42 -9.52 -12.13
CA GLY A 312 -1.02 -9.69 -12.48
C GLY A 312 -0.63 -9.08 -13.82
N THR A 313 -1.60 -8.85 -14.71
CA THR A 313 -1.34 -8.48 -16.11
C THR A 313 -2.01 -7.16 -16.50
N PRO A 314 -1.51 -6.46 -17.54
CA PRO A 314 -2.17 -5.29 -18.13
C PRO A 314 -3.64 -5.55 -18.49
N GLN A 315 -3.93 -6.72 -19.09
CA GLN A 315 -5.29 -7.07 -19.48
C GLN A 315 -6.21 -7.26 -18.27
N GLU A 316 -5.73 -7.90 -17.19
CA GLU A 316 -6.51 -8.01 -15.96
C GLU A 316 -6.79 -6.65 -15.32
N PHE A 317 -5.79 -5.75 -15.25
CA PHE A 317 -6.05 -4.39 -14.78
C PHE A 317 -7.10 -3.69 -15.64
N ARG A 318 -6.96 -3.79 -16.97
CA ARG A 318 -7.88 -3.17 -17.91
C ARG A 318 -9.32 -3.63 -17.67
N ASP A 319 -9.51 -4.93 -17.52
CA ASP A 319 -10.85 -5.52 -17.40
C ASP A 319 -11.43 -5.36 -15.99
N ARG A 320 -10.63 -5.57 -14.95
CA ARG A 320 -11.08 -5.57 -13.54
C ARG A 320 -11.17 -4.16 -12.94
N LEU A 321 -10.38 -3.22 -13.43
CA LEU A 321 -10.50 -1.81 -13.07
C LEU A 321 -11.36 -1.02 -14.06
N ALA A 322 -11.95 -1.70 -15.06
CA ALA A 322 -12.76 -1.10 -16.12
C ALA A 322 -12.09 0.11 -16.77
N LEU A 323 -10.80 -0.02 -17.10
CA LEU A 323 -9.98 1.05 -17.68
C LEU A 323 -10.20 1.18 -19.20
N ASP A 324 -11.35 0.70 -19.67
CA ASP A 324 -11.79 0.80 -21.05
C ASP A 324 -12.85 1.89 -21.17
N ASP A 325 -12.43 2.99 -21.75
CA ASP A 325 -13.27 4.14 -21.99
C ASP A 325 -14.21 4.03 -23.20
N LYS A 326 -14.22 2.86 -23.87
CA LYS A 326 -15.02 2.61 -25.07
C LYS A 326 -14.77 3.63 -26.20
N GLY A 327 -13.53 4.14 -26.27
CA GLY A 327 -13.08 5.08 -27.31
C GLY A 327 -13.12 6.55 -26.90
N ALA A 328 -13.38 6.88 -25.63
CA ALA A 328 -13.41 8.27 -25.16
C ALA A 328 -12.03 8.95 -25.02
N GLY A 329 -10.93 8.24 -25.29
CA GLY A 329 -9.57 8.76 -25.34
C GLY A 329 -8.75 8.78 -24.04
N TRP A 330 -9.32 8.38 -22.91
CA TRP A 330 -8.63 8.33 -21.62
C TRP A 330 -8.12 6.93 -21.21
N THR A 331 -8.43 5.85 -21.94
CA THR A 331 -7.98 4.46 -21.66
C THR A 331 -6.47 4.39 -21.38
N PRO A 332 -6.04 4.07 -20.14
CA PRO A 332 -4.62 3.96 -19.80
C PRO A 332 -3.97 2.66 -20.29
N ILE A 333 -4.75 1.60 -20.52
CA ILE A 333 -4.25 0.32 -21.03
C ILE A 333 -4.99 -0.04 -22.32
N LYS A 334 -4.30 0.07 -23.45
CA LYS A 334 -4.84 -0.37 -24.74
C LYS A 334 -5.07 -1.89 -24.74
N ALA A 335 -6.03 -2.37 -25.52
CA ALA A 335 -6.24 -3.80 -25.68
C ALA A 335 -4.96 -4.49 -26.19
N GLY A 336 -4.54 -5.57 -25.55
CA GLY A 336 -3.31 -6.29 -25.89
C GLY A 336 -2.01 -5.53 -25.56
N ALA A 337 -2.04 -4.53 -24.68
CA ALA A 337 -0.83 -3.85 -24.24
C ALA A 337 0.18 -4.84 -23.63
N GLY A 338 1.45 -4.74 -24.04
CA GLY A 338 2.55 -5.57 -23.53
C GLY A 338 2.96 -5.21 -22.11
N GLU A 339 2.64 -3.99 -21.66
CA GLU A 339 2.98 -3.47 -20.35
C GLU A 339 1.95 -2.43 -19.88
N ALA A 340 1.92 -2.20 -18.56
CA ALA A 340 1.13 -1.14 -17.94
C ALA A 340 1.91 -0.50 -16.79
N TYR A 341 1.79 0.82 -16.66
CA TYR A 341 2.32 1.53 -15.50
C TYR A 341 1.35 1.47 -14.33
N GLN A 342 1.87 1.05 -13.18
CA GLN A 342 1.17 1.06 -11.90
C GLN A 342 1.95 1.90 -10.88
N LEU A 343 1.37 3.04 -10.51
CA LEU A 343 1.83 3.89 -9.43
C LEU A 343 1.38 3.31 -8.09
N ARG A 344 2.30 3.17 -7.14
CA ARG A 344 2.07 2.65 -5.79
C ARG A 344 2.60 3.64 -4.75
N PHE A 345 1.81 3.93 -3.73
CA PHE A 345 2.15 4.91 -2.71
C PHE A 345 1.36 4.65 -1.42
N PRO A 346 1.89 4.98 -0.24
CA PRO A 346 1.15 4.86 1.01
C PRO A 346 0.03 5.90 1.09
N ALA A 347 -1.12 5.48 1.61
CA ALA A 347 -2.23 6.35 1.94
C ALA A 347 -1.82 7.42 2.95
N LEU A 348 -2.24 8.65 2.73
CA LEU A 348 -2.10 9.75 3.68
C LEU A 348 -2.99 9.51 4.90
N ASP A 349 -2.54 9.96 6.08
CA ASP A 349 -3.30 9.91 7.34
C ASP A 349 -4.52 10.86 7.32
N GLU A 350 -4.56 11.78 6.36
CA GLU A 350 -5.68 12.69 6.20
C GLU A 350 -6.86 12.03 5.50
N SER A 351 -7.86 11.63 6.28
CA SER A 351 -9.13 11.07 5.78
C SER A 351 -9.84 11.91 4.70
N LYS A 352 -9.58 13.22 4.66
CA LYS A 352 -10.09 14.15 3.62
C LYS A 352 -9.42 13.96 2.25
N ALA A 353 -8.29 13.26 2.16
CA ALA A 353 -7.56 13.05 0.91
C ALA A 353 -8.17 11.94 0.05
N MET A 354 -9.02 11.08 0.61
CA MET A 354 -9.54 9.87 -0.05
C MET A 354 -11.07 9.80 0.12
N GLU A 355 -11.79 10.62 -0.63
CA GLU A 355 -13.25 10.59 -0.66
C GLU A 355 -13.71 9.39 -1.51
N ILE A 356 -14.81 8.73 -1.16
CA ILE A 356 -15.37 7.67 -2.01
C ILE A 356 -15.92 8.30 -3.31
N SER A 357 -15.73 7.66 -4.46
CA SER A 357 -16.16 8.16 -5.76
C SER A 357 -17.67 8.01 -6.05
N TYR A 358 -18.54 8.31 -5.07
CA TYR A 358 -19.98 8.33 -5.35
C TYR A 358 -20.30 9.41 -6.39
N GLY A 359 -21.30 9.10 -7.22
CA GLY A 359 -21.79 9.98 -8.26
C GLY A 359 -22.95 9.36 -9.02
N GLY A 360 -23.34 9.99 -10.12
CA GLY A 360 -24.36 9.48 -11.02
C GLY A 360 -23.93 9.59 -12.48
N THR A 361 -24.42 8.69 -13.32
CA THR A 361 -24.26 8.80 -14.78
C THR A 361 -25.22 9.81 -15.43
N ASP A 362 -26.08 10.43 -14.61
CA ASP A 362 -26.97 11.53 -14.97
C ASP A 362 -27.10 12.51 -13.78
N PRO A 363 -27.53 13.76 -14.01
CA PRO A 363 -27.62 14.79 -12.97
C PRO A 363 -28.55 14.45 -11.81
N VAL A 364 -29.67 13.75 -12.07
CA VAL A 364 -30.66 13.42 -11.03
C VAL A 364 -30.06 12.40 -10.08
N THR A 365 -29.51 11.32 -10.64
CA THR A 365 -28.85 10.28 -9.84
C THR A 365 -27.64 10.82 -9.10
N ALA A 366 -26.87 11.74 -9.69
CA ALA A 366 -25.72 12.36 -9.02
C ALA A 366 -26.14 13.15 -7.77
N HIS A 367 -27.26 13.88 -7.83
CA HIS A 367 -27.82 14.59 -6.68
C HIS A 367 -28.36 13.65 -5.60
N GLU A 368 -29.00 12.56 -5.99
CA GLU A 368 -29.46 11.56 -5.03
C GLU A 368 -28.29 10.89 -4.31
N MET A 369 -27.25 10.48 -5.06
CA MET A 369 -26.06 9.85 -4.49
C MET A 369 -25.30 10.79 -3.57
N GLN A 370 -25.22 12.09 -3.90
CA GLN A 370 -24.71 13.11 -2.97
C GLN A 370 -25.52 13.14 -1.68
N SER A 371 -26.86 13.18 -1.78
CA SER A 371 -27.74 13.27 -0.61
C SER A 371 -27.61 12.05 0.30
N LEU A 372 -27.49 10.84 -0.28
CA LEU A 372 -27.31 9.59 0.46
C LEU A 372 -25.93 9.47 1.11
N SER A 373 -24.88 9.89 0.39
CA SER A 373 -23.48 9.72 0.83
C SER A 373 -23.00 10.83 1.77
N GLY A 374 -23.67 11.98 1.79
CA GLY A 374 -23.21 13.17 2.53
C GLY A 374 -22.01 13.86 1.87
N GLN A 375 -21.73 13.61 0.59
CA GLN A 375 -20.71 14.32 -0.17
C GLN A 375 -21.02 15.83 -0.27
N GLN A 376 -19.97 16.64 -0.46
CA GLN A 376 -20.10 18.09 -0.52
C GLN A 376 -20.89 18.59 -1.75
N GLY A 377 -20.93 17.81 -2.82
CA GLY A 377 -21.65 18.17 -4.04
C GLY A 377 -21.90 16.97 -4.96
N PRO A 378 -22.89 17.07 -5.86
CA PRO A 378 -23.18 16.03 -6.83
C PRO A 378 -22.00 15.85 -7.78
N ARG A 379 -21.75 14.60 -8.17
CA ARG A 379 -20.73 14.26 -9.15
C ARG A 379 -21.35 13.52 -10.31
N GLU A 380 -21.44 14.19 -11.45
CA GLU A 380 -21.79 13.52 -12.70
C GLU A 380 -20.54 12.84 -13.25
N LEU A 381 -20.61 11.52 -13.39
CA LEU A 381 -19.50 10.67 -13.80
C LEU A 381 -19.81 10.11 -15.18
N LYS A 382 -18.85 10.26 -16.10
CA LYS A 382 -18.98 9.75 -17.47
C LYS A 382 -18.58 8.27 -17.52
N PRO A 383 -19.08 7.49 -18.49
CA PRO A 383 -18.59 6.14 -18.71
C PRO A 383 -17.06 6.09 -18.77
N PRO A 384 -16.45 5.05 -18.20
CA PRO A 384 -17.02 3.81 -17.67
C PRO A 384 -17.30 3.86 -16.16
N PHE A 385 -17.23 5.04 -15.54
CA PHE A 385 -17.54 5.17 -14.12
C PHE A 385 -19.02 4.87 -13.86
N LEU A 386 -19.28 4.00 -12.89
CA LEU A 386 -20.65 3.57 -12.55
C LEU A 386 -21.34 4.48 -11.52
N GLY A 387 -20.58 5.28 -10.78
CA GLY A 387 -21.08 6.15 -9.69
C GLY A 387 -21.31 5.45 -8.36
N THR A 388 -21.09 4.14 -8.29
CA THR A 388 -21.30 3.31 -7.10
C THR A 388 -20.16 3.40 -6.07
N GLY A 389 -19.05 4.08 -6.39
CA GLY A 389 -17.81 4.03 -5.60
C GLY A 389 -16.97 2.76 -5.86
N TYR A 390 -17.32 2.00 -6.92
CA TYR A 390 -16.58 0.84 -7.42
C TYR A 390 -16.24 1.03 -8.90
N THR A 391 -15.16 0.40 -9.36
CA THR A 391 -14.87 0.24 -10.78
C THR A 391 -15.92 -0.64 -11.45
N GLY A 392 -16.00 -0.61 -12.78
CA GLY A 392 -16.86 -1.53 -13.54
C GLY A 392 -16.50 -3.02 -13.40
N GLY A 393 -15.38 -3.35 -12.74
CA GLY A 393 -15.03 -4.72 -12.36
C GLY A 393 -15.17 -5.02 -10.86
N GLY A 394 -15.80 -4.12 -10.10
CA GLY A 394 -16.18 -4.36 -8.69
C GLY A 394 -15.13 -3.95 -7.66
N VAL A 395 -14.06 -3.26 -8.07
CA VAL A 395 -13.00 -2.84 -7.16
C VAL A 395 -13.38 -1.53 -6.47
N PRO A 396 -13.35 -1.43 -5.13
CA PRO A 396 -13.59 -0.18 -4.41
C PRO A 396 -12.64 0.93 -4.86
N GLU A 397 -13.18 2.12 -5.11
CA GLU A 397 -12.43 3.25 -5.63
C GLU A 397 -12.58 4.49 -4.74
N TRP A 398 -11.51 5.25 -4.60
CA TRP A 398 -11.48 6.54 -3.93
C TRP A 398 -11.00 7.61 -4.90
N MET A 399 -11.48 8.82 -4.69
CA MET A 399 -11.08 10.00 -5.41
C MET A 399 -10.09 10.77 -4.57
N HIS A 400 -8.87 10.81 -5.09
CA HIS A 400 -7.77 11.51 -4.49
C HIS A 400 -7.74 12.96 -4.96
N THR A 401 -7.84 13.89 -4.02
CA THR A 401 -7.62 15.31 -4.33
C THR A 401 -6.12 15.51 -4.59
N PRO A 402 -5.69 16.30 -5.60
CA PRO A 402 -4.27 16.49 -5.90
C PRO A 402 -3.45 16.82 -4.65
N ARG A 403 -2.58 15.88 -4.24
CA ARG A 403 -1.74 16.00 -3.06
C ARG A 403 -0.43 15.28 -3.27
N GLY A 404 0.61 15.78 -2.60
CA GLY A 404 1.94 15.18 -2.65
C GLY A 404 1.96 13.76 -2.10
N TYR A 405 2.90 12.96 -2.58
CA TYR A 405 3.14 11.62 -2.01
C TYR A 405 3.51 11.72 -0.52
N ALA A 406 3.05 10.77 0.27
CA ALA A 406 3.47 10.64 1.68
C ALA A 406 4.88 10.03 1.74
N GLY A 407 5.90 10.86 1.49
CA GLY A 407 7.31 10.47 1.51
C GLY A 407 7.80 9.78 0.23
N ARG A 408 7.24 8.60 -0.07
CA ARG A 408 7.71 7.73 -1.17
C ARG A 408 6.57 7.30 -2.09
N GLY A 409 6.84 7.31 -3.39
CA GLY A 409 6.01 6.68 -4.42
C GLY A 409 6.87 5.77 -5.29
N GLU A 410 6.28 4.72 -5.86
CA GLU A 410 6.97 3.82 -6.78
C GLU A 410 6.14 3.65 -8.04
N MET A 411 6.81 3.70 -9.19
CA MET A 411 6.22 3.40 -10.48
C MET A 411 6.70 2.01 -10.88
N TRP A 412 5.77 1.09 -11.09
CA TRP A 412 6.04 -0.27 -11.53
C TRP A 412 5.56 -0.46 -12.97
N LEU A 413 6.35 -1.16 -13.77
CA LEU A 413 5.94 -1.71 -15.06
C LEU A 413 5.45 -3.14 -14.82
N VAL A 414 4.19 -3.39 -15.16
CA VAL A 414 3.59 -4.72 -15.11
C VAL A 414 3.51 -5.26 -16.53
N HIS A 415 4.14 -6.41 -16.78
CA HIS A 415 4.30 -7.01 -18.10
C HIS A 415 3.17 -7.97 -18.44
N ALA A 416 2.99 -8.25 -19.73
CA ALA A 416 1.95 -9.16 -20.22
C ALA A 416 2.06 -10.59 -19.67
N ASP A 417 3.26 -11.03 -19.29
CA ASP A 417 3.51 -12.34 -18.68
C ASP A 417 3.22 -12.39 -17.16
N GLY A 418 2.82 -11.26 -16.58
CA GLY A 418 2.51 -11.14 -15.15
C GLY A 418 3.67 -10.70 -14.28
N THR A 419 4.88 -10.59 -14.82
CA THR A 419 6.06 -10.10 -14.09
C THR A 419 6.00 -8.60 -13.87
N GLU A 420 6.76 -8.10 -12.91
CA GLU A 420 6.85 -6.67 -12.61
C GLU A 420 8.31 -6.22 -12.54
N SER A 421 8.58 -5.02 -13.05
CA SER A 421 9.87 -4.36 -12.89
C SER A 421 9.68 -2.95 -12.36
N LEU A 422 10.50 -2.54 -11.40
CA LEU A 422 10.48 -1.18 -10.88
C LEU A 422 10.96 -0.21 -11.98
N ALA A 423 10.11 0.74 -12.33
CA ALA A 423 10.43 1.76 -13.34
C ALA A 423 11.01 3.03 -12.70
N GLY A 424 10.53 3.40 -11.50
CA GLY A 424 11.10 4.54 -10.79
C GLY A 424 10.65 4.67 -9.36
N VAL A 425 11.37 5.50 -8.63
CA VAL A 425 11.13 5.82 -7.23
C VAL A 425 11.03 7.32 -7.04
N TYR A 426 9.93 7.78 -6.46
CA TYR A 426 9.78 9.13 -5.95
C TYR A 426 10.35 9.22 -4.54
N LEU A 427 11.23 10.19 -4.32
CA LEU A 427 11.74 10.55 -3.01
C LEU A 427 11.34 12.00 -2.72
N GLU A 428 10.71 12.21 -1.56
CA GLU A 428 10.32 13.53 -1.10
C GLU A 428 11.48 14.54 -1.25
N LYS A 429 11.17 15.73 -1.78
CA LYS A 429 12.12 16.83 -2.05
C LYS A 429 13.12 16.58 -3.18
N ARG A 430 13.30 15.34 -3.66
CA ARG A 430 14.24 15.00 -4.74
C ARG A 430 13.55 14.65 -6.07
N GLY A 431 12.26 14.31 -6.04
CA GLY A 431 11.51 13.95 -7.24
C GLY A 431 11.68 12.48 -7.62
N TRP A 432 11.34 12.17 -8.86
CA TRP A 432 11.44 10.82 -9.42
C TRP A 432 12.87 10.48 -9.85
N PHE A 433 13.27 9.26 -9.56
CA PHE A 433 14.44 8.61 -10.10
C PHE A 433 13.95 7.53 -11.05
N ASP A 434 14.23 7.68 -12.34
CA ASP A 434 14.08 6.60 -13.31
C ASP A 434 15.17 5.56 -13.07
N VAL A 435 14.77 4.33 -12.76
CA VAL A 435 15.69 3.22 -12.45
C VAL A 435 15.69 2.16 -13.55
N ARG A 436 14.93 2.39 -14.64
CA ARG A 436 14.99 1.52 -15.82
C ARG A 436 16.40 1.56 -16.40
N GLY A 437 16.94 0.40 -16.74
CA GLY A 437 18.30 0.31 -17.31
C GLY A 437 19.45 0.33 -16.30
N ARG A 438 19.20 0.46 -14.98
CA ARG A 438 20.22 0.20 -13.93
C ARG A 438 20.53 -1.30 -13.77
N GLY A 439 20.47 -2.08 -14.85
CA GLY A 439 20.45 -3.54 -14.85
C GLY A 439 21.39 -4.17 -13.81
N GLY A 440 20.83 -4.98 -12.90
CA GLY A 440 21.64 -5.76 -11.97
C GLY A 440 20.87 -6.36 -10.79
N SER A 441 20.45 -7.62 -10.96
CA SER A 441 20.17 -8.64 -9.93
C SER A 441 19.00 -8.43 -8.94
N GLY A 442 17.90 -9.13 -9.21
CA GLY A 442 17.17 -9.88 -8.17
C GLY A 442 15.74 -9.44 -7.86
N ALA A 443 14.77 -10.10 -8.50
CA ALA A 443 13.59 -10.65 -7.83
C ALA A 443 13.14 -11.87 -8.66
#